data_AF-A0A3P8AP16-F1
#
_entry.id   AF-A0A3P8AP16-F1
#
_cell.length_a   1.000
_cell.length_b   1.000
_cell.length_c   1.000
_cell.angle_alpha   90.00
_cell.angle_beta   90.00
_cell.angle_gamma   90.00
#
_symmetry.space_group_name_H-M   'P 1'
#
loop_
_entity.id
_entity.type
_entity.pdbx_description
1 polymer ?
#
loop_
_entity_poly.entity_id
_entity_poly.type
_entity_poly.pdbx_seq_one_letter_code
_entity_poly.pdbx_strand_id
1 'polypeptide(L)'
;MLTDRSCELAEALERRRIDLCAVQETSGATLLSPLEKGHLMFKCDDGCFDDVKLKDIPNCSFPGAREPIATLWDAWLATSVFQRTDISLGEKIKLHREGATCYDASALKNVLKMAYDKCIDWTEFITNTQKIRQHGSIQGHHFESSYDEALRAVRDEVMRFAVDPRKRVPGDVLTKMVSFDRMLELLEEWSLLRTWVIVWPLDLKMDEDKTKRLLKLVRSHLQSGGKLVTVWPPINEKNAPKWKELMDLWSALDSALERIDDGNQVFKTANSITVEGRLYIEAGSPEGSGQFFTSHVGAGVPKLQIRDIEGDVSRGGGHVS
;
A
#
# COMPACT_ATOMS: atom_id res chain seq x y z
N MET A 1 -5.17 -23.46 -42.06
CA MET A 1 -5.70 -24.35 -41.01
C MET A 1 -4.97 -24.08 -39.68
N LEU A 2 -5.17 -22.91 -39.09
CA LEU A 2 -4.49 -22.44 -37.85
C LEU A 2 -5.48 -21.83 -36.84
N THR A 3 -6.76 -22.24 -36.90
CA THR A 3 -7.85 -21.57 -36.18
C THR A 3 -8.46 -22.39 -35.05
N ASP A 4 -8.18 -23.70 -34.95
CA ASP A 4 -8.78 -24.55 -33.89
C ASP A 4 -8.02 -24.49 -32.56
N ARG A 5 -6.68 -24.61 -32.58
CA ARG A 5 -5.87 -24.63 -31.35
C ARG A 5 -5.93 -23.34 -30.54
N SER A 6 -6.11 -22.21 -31.21
CA SER A 6 -6.21 -20.89 -30.56
C SER A 6 -7.54 -20.73 -29.81
N CYS A 7 -8.60 -21.37 -30.31
CA CYS A 7 -9.93 -21.34 -29.70
C CYS A 7 -9.98 -22.28 -28.48
N GLU A 8 -9.39 -23.47 -28.59
CA GLU A 8 -9.26 -24.41 -27.47
C GLU A 8 -8.40 -23.84 -26.32
N LEU A 9 -7.34 -23.09 -26.62
CA LEU A 9 -6.51 -22.44 -25.59
C LEU A 9 -7.27 -21.31 -24.89
N ALA A 10 -8.07 -20.54 -25.63
CA ALA A 10 -8.90 -19.47 -25.09
C ALA A 10 -10.02 -20.02 -24.20
N GLU A 11 -10.69 -21.11 -24.61
CA GLU A 11 -11.70 -21.79 -23.79
C GLU A 11 -11.09 -22.47 -22.56
N ALA A 12 -9.89 -23.06 -22.67
CA ALA A 12 -9.18 -23.64 -21.54
C ALA A 12 -8.71 -22.58 -20.52
N LEU A 13 -8.29 -21.40 -21.00
CA LEU A 13 -7.97 -20.25 -20.16
C LEU A 13 -9.22 -19.64 -19.51
N GLU A 14 -10.35 -19.58 -20.23
CA GLU A 14 -11.61 -19.06 -19.69
C GLU A 14 -12.24 -20.03 -18.66
N ARG A 15 -12.14 -21.36 -18.86
CA ARG A 15 -12.51 -22.36 -17.85
C ARG A 15 -11.62 -22.28 -16.62
N ARG A 16 -10.30 -22.10 -16.78
CA ARG A 16 -9.40 -21.82 -15.64
C ARG A 16 -9.71 -20.50 -14.95
N ARG A 17 -10.16 -19.47 -15.69
CA ARG A 17 -10.59 -18.18 -15.12
C ARG A 17 -11.85 -18.33 -14.27
N ILE A 18 -12.80 -19.15 -14.70
CA ILE A 18 -14.03 -19.46 -13.95
C ILE A 18 -13.72 -20.33 -12.73
N ASP A 19 -12.82 -21.32 -12.84
CA ASP A 19 -12.39 -22.14 -11.70
C ASP A 19 -11.56 -21.35 -10.67
N LEU A 20 -10.73 -20.38 -11.08
CA LEU A 20 -10.03 -19.50 -10.13
C LEU A 20 -10.95 -18.46 -9.48
N CYS A 21 -12.02 -18.02 -10.16
CA CYS A 21 -13.06 -17.21 -9.51
C CYS A 21 -13.93 -18.05 -8.56
N ALA A 22 -13.94 -19.38 -8.68
CA ALA A 22 -14.71 -20.30 -7.85
C ALA A 22 -13.94 -20.87 -6.65
N VAL A 23 -12.64 -20.58 -6.48
CA VAL A 23 -11.88 -20.95 -5.28
C VAL A 23 -11.60 -19.73 -4.42
N GLN A 24 -12.63 -19.30 -3.71
CA GLN A 24 -12.60 -19.14 -2.24
C GLN A 24 -14.00 -18.73 -1.80
N GLU A 25 -14.83 -19.71 -1.47
CA GLU A 25 -15.85 -19.54 -0.42
C GLU A 25 -15.10 -19.18 0.87
N THR A 26 -14.66 -17.92 1.01
CA THR A 26 -13.85 -17.48 2.14
C THR A 26 -14.73 -17.42 3.38
N SER A 27 -14.50 -18.33 4.32
CA SER A 27 -14.90 -18.10 5.71
C SER A 27 -14.35 -16.73 6.12
N GLY A 28 -15.22 -15.81 6.56
CA GLY A 28 -14.78 -14.47 6.99
C GLY A 28 -13.66 -14.51 8.04
N ALA A 29 -12.97 -13.38 8.22
CA ALA A 29 -11.84 -13.27 9.14
C ALA A 29 -12.23 -13.61 10.57
N THR A 30 -11.38 -14.41 11.22
CA THR A 30 -11.45 -14.72 12.66
C THR A 30 -10.27 -14.05 13.33
N LEU A 31 -10.55 -13.06 14.18
CA LEU A 31 -9.57 -12.20 14.83
C LEU A 31 -9.69 -12.35 16.35
N LEU A 32 -9.08 -13.36 16.93
CA LEU A 32 -9.20 -13.70 18.36
C LEU A 32 -8.14 -13.03 19.25
N SER A 33 -7.07 -12.51 18.65
CA SER A 33 -5.91 -11.97 19.37
C SER A 33 -5.60 -10.53 18.94
N PRO A 34 -5.20 -9.65 19.88
CA PRO A 34 -4.66 -8.32 19.57
C PRO A 34 -3.42 -8.30 18.67
N LEU A 35 -2.78 -9.44 18.44
CA LEU A 35 -1.62 -9.55 17.54
C LEU A 35 -2.01 -9.77 16.08
N GLU A 36 -3.28 -10.08 15.80
CA GLU A 36 -3.75 -10.37 14.44
C GLU A 36 -4.08 -9.09 13.70
N LYS A 37 -3.58 -8.97 12.45
CA LYS A 37 -3.90 -7.84 11.57
C LYS A 37 -5.41 -7.73 11.41
N GLY A 38 -5.95 -6.53 11.61
CA GLY A 38 -7.38 -6.28 11.58
C GLY A 38 -8.07 -6.38 12.94
N HIS A 39 -7.43 -6.89 14.00
CA HIS A 39 -7.99 -6.79 15.34
C HIS A 39 -8.00 -5.32 15.78
N LEU A 40 -9.08 -4.79 16.38
CA LEU A 40 -9.15 -3.34 16.69
C LEU A 40 -8.13 -2.86 17.75
N MET A 41 -7.53 -3.81 18.49
CA MET A 41 -6.42 -3.56 19.43
C MET A 41 -5.04 -3.77 18.80
N PHE A 42 -4.97 -4.15 17.52
CA PHE A 42 -3.72 -4.38 16.81
C PHE A 42 -2.89 -3.11 16.75
N LYS A 43 -1.63 -3.25 17.16
CA LYS A 43 -0.61 -2.21 17.03
C LYS A 43 0.38 -2.67 15.97
N CYS A 44 0.56 -1.84 14.96
CA CYS A 44 1.52 -2.12 13.90
C CYS A 44 2.94 -1.96 14.43
N ASP A 45 3.79 -2.95 14.17
CA ASP A 45 5.19 -2.97 14.61
C ASP A 45 6.01 -1.82 14.00
N ASP A 46 5.60 -1.31 12.84
CA ASP A 46 6.23 -0.16 12.16
C ASP A 46 5.84 1.20 12.81
N GLY A 47 5.08 1.23 13.91
CA GLY A 47 4.72 2.47 14.62
C GLY A 47 3.85 3.43 13.80
N CYS A 48 3.07 2.90 12.83
CA CYS A 48 2.31 3.74 11.87
C CYS A 48 1.34 4.74 12.53
N PHE A 49 0.93 4.49 13.78
CA PHE A 49 -0.04 5.32 14.51
C PHE A 49 0.58 6.24 15.57
N ASP A 50 1.90 6.21 15.78
CA ASP A 50 2.54 6.91 16.90
C ASP A 50 2.31 8.44 16.88
N ASP A 51 2.24 9.03 15.69
CA ASP A 51 1.96 10.46 15.50
C ASP A 51 0.51 10.77 15.11
N VAL A 52 -0.31 9.74 14.93
CA VAL A 52 -1.69 9.90 14.47
C VAL A 52 -2.56 10.35 15.64
N LYS A 53 -3.36 11.38 15.40
CA LYS A 53 -4.25 11.99 16.39
C LYS A 53 -5.70 11.83 15.97
N LEU A 54 -6.62 11.96 16.91
CA LEU A 54 -8.06 11.88 16.63
C LEU A 54 -8.50 12.86 15.52
N LYS A 55 -7.89 14.05 15.46
CA LYS A 55 -8.16 15.05 14.40
C LYS A 55 -7.86 14.57 12.98
N ASP A 56 -7.06 13.52 12.82
CA ASP A 56 -6.68 12.97 11.52
C ASP A 56 -7.73 11.98 10.99
N ILE A 57 -8.72 11.63 11.82
CA ILE A 57 -9.87 10.81 11.43
C ILE A 57 -10.81 11.67 10.57
N PRO A 58 -11.11 11.26 9.32
CA PRO A 58 -11.94 12.05 8.43
C PRO A 58 -13.39 12.13 8.94
N ASN A 59 -14.09 13.19 8.54
CA ASN A 59 -15.53 13.39 8.80
C ASN A 59 -15.94 13.44 10.28
N CYS A 60 -15.00 13.64 11.20
CA CYS A 60 -15.29 13.83 12.62
C CYS A 60 -14.49 15.03 13.17
N SER A 61 -15.11 15.79 14.06
CA SER A 61 -14.48 16.95 14.70
C SER A 61 -14.23 16.67 16.17
N PHE A 62 -12.98 16.86 16.58
CA PHE A 62 -12.52 16.61 17.95
C PHE A 62 -11.99 17.90 18.58
N PRO A 63 -12.86 18.85 18.95
CA PRO A 63 -12.43 20.12 19.53
C PRO A 63 -11.69 19.87 20.87
N GLY A 64 -10.40 20.23 20.89
CA GLY A 64 -9.55 20.14 22.08
C GLY A 64 -8.90 18.77 22.33
N ALA A 65 -9.29 17.70 21.62
CA ALA A 65 -8.66 16.40 21.77
C ALA A 65 -7.40 16.33 20.89
N ARG A 66 -6.24 16.51 21.52
CA ARG A 66 -4.91 16.38 20.87
C ARG A 66 -4.26 15.03 21.13
N GLU A 67 -5.01 14.12 21.73
CA GLU A 67 -4.52 12.84 22.21
C GLU A 67 -4.09 11.95 21.03
N PRO A 68 -2.94 11.27 21.16
CA PRO A 68 -2.50 10.29 20.17
C PRO A 68 -3.43 9.08 20.19
N ILE A 69 -3.60 8.44 19.03
CA ILE A 69 -4.37 7.22 18.90
C ILE A 69 -3.49 6.05 19.34
N ALA A 70 -3.84 5.41 20.45
CA ALA A 70 -3.14 4.21 20.89
C ALA A 70 -3.55 2.97 20.09
N THR A 71 -4.85 2.84 19.79
CA THR A 71 -5.43 1.74 19.00
C THR A 71 -6.67 2.19 18.22
N LEU A 72 -7.08 1.43 17.21
CA LEU A 72 -8.32 1.71 16.48
C LEU A 72 -9.56 1.55 17.35
N TRP A 73 -9.52 0.71 18.38
CA TRP A 73 -10.58 0.60 19.39
C TRP A 73 -10.81 1.95 20.10
N ASP A 74 -9.75 2.56 20.63
CA ASP A 74 -9.85 3.83 21.34
C ASP A 74 -10.33 4.95 20.40
N ALA A 75 -9.79 4.97 19.18
CA ALA A 75 -10.22 5.90 18.13
C ALA A 75 -11.70 5.72 17.79
N TRP A 76 -12.19 4.47 17.72
CA TRP A 76 -13.58 4.19 17.43
C TRP A 76 -14.50 4.66 18.54
N LEU A 77 -14.21 4.34 19.80
CA LEU A 77 -15.00 4.80 20.93
C LEU A 77 -15.11 6.33 20.96
N ALA A 78 -13.98 7.03 20.77
CA ALA A 78 -13.97 8.48 20.68
C ALA A 78 -14.81 8.97 19.50
N THR A 79 -14.61 8.42 18.30
CA THR A 79 -15.34 8.84 17.09
C THR A 79 -16.84 8.63 17.24
N SER A 80 -17.28 7.49 17.80
CA SER A 80 -18.69 7.18 18.03
C SER A 80 -19.38 8.18 18.96
N VAL A 81 -18.66 8.74 19.94
CA VAL A 81 -19.19 9.80 20.81
C VAL A 81 -19.20 11.14 20.09
N PHE A 82 -18.09 11.51 19.43
CA PHE A 82 -17.94 12.85 18.86
C PHE A 82 -18.74 13.08 17.58
N GLN A 83 -19.06 12.02 16.83
CA GLN A 83 -19.86 12.09 15.60
C GLN A 83 -21.36 12.29 15.87
N ARG A 84 -21.86 11.99 17.07
CA ARG A 84 -23.27 12.18 17.44
C ARG A 84 -23.71 13.63 17.30
N THR A 85 -24.88 13.87 16.72
CA THR A 85 -25.43 15.22 16.55
C THR A 85 -26.54 15.55 17.55
N ASP A 86 -26.96 14.57 18.35
CA ASP A 86 -28.09 14.66 19.28
C ASP A 86 -27.69 15.08 20.70
N ILE A 87 -26.39 15.24 20.97
CA ILE A 87 -25.84 15.64 22.28
C ILE A 87 -24.90 16.84 22.15
N SER A 88 -24.84 17.63 23.21
CA SER A 88 -23.97 18.80 23.28
C SER A 88 -22.49 18.43 23.35
N LEU A 89 -21.61 19.37 23.01
CA LEU A 89 -20.17 19.16 23.13
C LEU A 89 -19.72 18.84 24.57
N GLY A 90 -20.35 19.49 25.56
CA GLY A 90 -20.06 19.21 26.97
C GLY A 90 -20.38 17.76 27.36
N GLU A 91 -21.50 17.22 26.87
CA GLU A 91 -21.89 15.82 27.09
C GLU A 91 -20.96 14.86 26.36
N LYS A 92 -20.53 15.18 25.12
CA LYS A 92 -19.53 14.38 24.39
C LYS A 92 -18.23 14.25 25.18
N ILE A 93 -17.72 15.37 25.69
CA ILE A 93 -16.48 15.38 26.50
C ILE A 93 -16.66 14.56 27.77
N LYS A 94 -17.82 14.68 28.44
CA LYS A 94 -18.13 13.90 29.64
C LYS A 94 -18.15 12.40 29.33
N LEU A 95 -18.91 11.98 28.32
CA LEU A 95 -19.03 10.57 27.91
C LEU A 95 -17.68 9.97 27.50
N HIS A 96 -16.86 10.73 26.77
CA HIS A 96 -15.51 10.29 26.40
C HIS A 96 -14.63 10.06 27.65
N ARG A 97 -14.66 10.99 28.61
CA ARG A 97 -13.89 10.85 29.87
C ARG A 97 -14.38 9.71 30.75
N GLU A 98 -15.68 9.44 30.72
CA GLU A 98 -16.30 8.33 31.46
C GLU A 98 -16.11 6.98 30.77
N GLY A 99 -15.51 6.93 29.57
CA GLY A 99 -15.30 5.70 28.82
C GLY A 99 -16.61 5.08 28.30
N ALA A 100 -17.62 5.90 28.03
CA ALA A 100 -18.90 5.42 27.54
C ALA A 100 -18.75 4.68 26.20
N THR A 101 -19.34 3.49 26.10
CA THR A 101 -19.23 2.65 24.92
C THR A 101 -20.38 2.90 23.94
N CYS A 102 -20.03 3.18 22.68
CA CYS A 102 -20.97 3.34 21.58
C CYS A 102 -20.34 2.70 20.32
N TYR A 103 -21.05 1.74 19.71
CA TYR A 103 -20.54 0.96 18.57
C TYR A 103 -21.19 1.38 17.27
N ASP A 104 -20.91 2.61 16.84
CA ASP A 104 -21.43 3.14 15.58
C ASP A 104 -20.57 2.66 14.39
N ALA A 105 -21.18 1.96 13.44
CA ALA A 105 -20.48 1.44 12.27
C ALA A 105 -19.93 2.55 11.37
N SER A 106 -20.63 3.69 11.26
CA SER A 106 -20.20 4.84 10.48
C SER A 106 -18.96 5.52 11.09
N ALA A 107 -18.88 5.61 12.41
CA ALA A 107 -17.69 6.04 13.13
C ALA A 107 -16.50 5.10 12.88
N LEU A 108 -16.72 3.78 12.97
CA LEU A 108 -15.67 2.80 12.69
C LEU A 108 -15.20 2.89 11.23
N LYS A 109 -16.10 3.12 10.29
CA LYS A 109 -15.76 3.33 8.88
C LYS A 109 -14.75 4.47 8.71
N ASN A 110 -14.96 5.60 9.39
CA ASN A 110 -14.03 6.73 9.33
C ASN A 110 -12.65 6.39 9.92
N VAL A 111 -12.63 5.64 11.03
CA VAL A 111 -11.37 5.15 11.65
C VAL A 111 -10.64 4.18 10.73
N LEU A 112 -11.35 3.21 10.13
CA LEU A 112 -10.78 2.26 9.18
C LEU A 112 -10.25 2.95 7.92
N LYS A 113 -10.90 4.01 7.45
CA LYS A 113 -10.41 4.82 6.31
C LYS A 113 -9.10 5.52 6.66
N MET A 114 -8.99 6.11 7.84
CA MET A 114 -7.73 6.66 8.32
C MET A 114 -6.66 5.57 8.41
N ALA A 115 -6.98 4.41 8.96
CA ALA A 115 -6.03 3.29 9.07
C ALA A 115 -5.57 2.77 7.70
N TYR A 116 -6.48 2.67 6.73
CA TYR A 116 -6.18 2.33 5.35
C TYR A 116 -5.16 3.29 4.71
N ASP A 117 -5.26 4.59 4.99
CA ASP A 117 -4.35 5.60 4.43
C ASP A 117 -2.98 5.62 5.14
N LYS A 118 -2.94 5.19 6.40
CA LYS A 118 -1.76 5.39 7.28
C LYS A 118 -0.93 4.13 7.53
N CYS A 119 -1.49 2.94 7.40
CA CYS A 119 -0.83 1.70 7.80
C CYS A 119 -1.01 0.58 6.78
N ILE A 120 0.11 0.05 6.27
CA ILE A 120 0.11 -0.99 5.23
C ILE A 120 -0.56 -2.29 5.69
N ASP A 121 -0.42 -2.67 6.96
CA ASP A 121 -1.09 -3.86 7.52
C ASP A 121 -2.60 -3.70 7.52
N TRP A 122 -3.09 -2.50 7.83
CA TRP A 122 -4.52 -2.19 7.77
C TRP A 122 -5.01 -2.05 6.33
N THR A 123 -4.21 -1.48 5.43
CA THR A 123 -4.50 -1.48 3.99
C THR A 123 -4.65 -2.91 3.46
N GLU A 124 -3.69 -3.79 3.76
CA GLU A 124 -3.72 -5.21 3.36
C GLU A 124 -4.93 -5.92 3.96
N PHE A 125 -5.20 -5.72 5.25
CA PHE A 125 -6.37 -6.33 5.89
C PHE A 125 -7.68 -5.88 5.25
N ILE A 126 -7.89 -4.56 5.10
CA ILE A 126 -9.14 -3.99 4.57
C ILE A 126 -9.35 -4.42 3.12
N THR A 127 -8.29 -4.47 2.31
CA THR A 127 -8.38 -4.82 0.88
C THR A 127 -8.58 -6.31 0.62
N ASN A 128 -8.14 -7.19 1.53
CA ASN A 128 -8.23 -8.64 1.34
C ASN A 128 -9.34 -9.31 2.17
N THR A 129 -9.88 -8.66 3.20
CA THR A 129 -10.93 -9.23 4.05
C THR A 129 -12.32 -8.87 3.54
N GLN A 130 -13.11 -9.85 3.11
CA GLN A 130 -14.49 -9.62 2.63
C GLN A 130 -15.50 -9.47 3.77
N LYS A 131 -15.25 -10.15 4.88
CA LYS A 131 -16.20 -10.27 6.00
C LYS A 131 -15.48 -10.50 7.31
N ILE A 132 -15.98 -9.92 8.41
CA ILE A 132 -15.62 -10.31 9.78
C ILE A 132 -16.53 -11.46 10.21
N ARG A 133 -15.94 -12.64 10.45
CA ARG A 133 -16.67 -13.81 10.98
C ARG A 133 -16.70 -13.79 12.49
N GLN A 134 -15.56 -13.48 13.11
CA GLN A 134 -15.40 -13.52 14.55
C GLN A 134 -14.33 -12.51 14.98
N HIS A 135 -14.57 -11.85 16.10
CA HIS A 135 -13.59 -10.98 16.74
C HIS A 135 -13.52 -11.31 18.23
N GLY A 136 -12.34 -11.31 18.82
CA GLY A 136 -12.14 -11.48 20.26
C GLY A 136 -12.82 -10.33 20.99
N SER A 137 -13.53 -10.62 22.08
CA SER A 137 -14.21 -9.57 22.82
C SER A 137 -13.19 -8.57 23.38
N ILE A 138 -13.43 -7.27 23.20
CA ILE A 138 -12.61 -6.23 23.85
C ILE A 138 -13.38 -5.76 25.07
N GLN A 139 -12.77 -5.88 26.25
CA GLN A 139 -13.42 -5.52 27.53
C GLN A 139 -14.78 -6.22 27.73
N GLY A 140 -14.93 -7.45 27.21
CA GLY A 140 -16.18 -8.22 27.28
C GLY A 140 -17.25 -7.83 26.24
N HIS A 141 -16.93 -6.92 25.31
CA HIS A 141 -17.87 -6.46 24.30
C HIS A 141 -17.68 -7.15 22.94
N HIS A 142 -18.80 -7.48 22.30
CA HIS A 142 -18.91 -8.06 20.97
C HIS A 142 -19.52 -7.04 20.00
N PHE A 143 -19.02 -6.97 18.78
CA PHE A 143 -19.32 -5.88 17.84
C PHE A 143 -19.08 -6.27 16.37
N GLU A 144 -19.07 -7.57 16.08
CA GLU A 144 -18.78 -8.14 14.77
C GLU A 144 -19.71 -7.59 13.69
N SER A 145 -20.98 -7.34 14.01
CA SER A 145 -21.93 -6.75 13.06
C SER A 145 -21.53 -5.33 12.66
N SER A 146 -21.24 -4.44 13.62
CA SER A 146 -20.82 -3.06 13.34
C SER A 146 -19.48 -3.02 12.62
N TYR A 147 -18.57 -3.94 12.96
CA TYR A 147 -17.28 -4.04 12.27
C TYR A 147 -17.45 -4.54 10.83
N ASP A 148 -18.21 -5.61 10.62
CA ASP A 148 -18.44 -6.14 9.28
C ASP A 148 -19.14 -5.11 8.37
N GLU A 149 -20.09 -4.36 8.90
CA GLU A 149 -20.75 -3.25 8.19
C GLU A 149 -19.75 -2.14 7.83
N ALA A 150 -18.95 -1.68 8.78
CA ALA A 150 -17.95 -0.65 8.57
C ALA A 150 -16.89 -1.09 7.53
N LEU A 151 -16.41 -2.33 7.62
CA LEU A 151 -15.45 -2.91 6.70
C LEU A 151 -16.01 -2.94 5.27
N ARG A 152 -17.24 -3.45 5.10
CA ARG A 152 -17.92 -3.45 3.79
C ARG A 152 -18.05 -2.03 3.24
N ALA A 153 -18.46 -1.07 4.07
CA ALA A 153 -18.61 0.32 3.64
C ALA A 153 -17.28 0.98 3.21
N VAL A 154 -16.16 0.72 3.90
CA VAL A 154 -14.84 1.22 3.48
C VAL A 154 -14.40 0.54 2.19
N ARG A 155 -14.55 -0.78 2.09
CA ARG A 155 -14.20 -1.53 0.89
C ARG A 155 -14.96 -1.04 -0.33
N ASP A 156 -16.27 -0.83 -0.22
CA ASP A 156 -17.08 -0.31 -1.30
C ASP A 156 -16.66 1.10 -1.73
N GLU A 157 -16.11 1.90 -0.82
CA GLU A 157 -15.62 3.25 -1.12
C GLU A 157 -14.23 3.22 -1.77
N VAL A 158 -13.31 2.43 -1.22
CA VAL A 158 -11.92 2.31 -1.70
C VAL A 158 -11.84 1.52 -3.01
N MET A 159 -12.64 0.45 -3.15
CA MET A 159 -12.66 -0.42 -4.32
C MET A 159 -13.64 0.05 -5.40
N ARG A 160 -14.38 1.16 -5.18
CA ARG A 160 -15.31 1.72 -6.16
C ARG A 160 -14.62 2.10 -7.49
N PHE A 161 -13.31 2.28 -7.49
CA PHE A 161 -12.49 2.50 -8.69
C PHE A 161 -11.92 1.23 -9.33
N ALA A 162 -12.06 0.06 -8.70
CA ALA A 162 -11.43 -1.18 -9.14
C ALA A 162 -12.32 -2.07 -10.03
N VAL A 163 -13.65 -1.91 -10.02
CA VAL A 163 -14.56 -2.92 -10.62
C VAL A 163 -15.76 -2.30 -11.35
N ASP A 164 -15.53 -1.65 -12.48
CA ASP A 164 -16.48 -1.73 -13.61
C ASP A 164 -15.69 -1.87 -14.93
N PRO A 165 -15.47 -3.10 -15.43
CA PRO A 165 -14.79 -3.34 -16.70
C PRO A 165 -15.46 -2.64 -17.89
N ARG A 166 -16.75 -2.30 -17.80
CA ARG A 166 -17.54 -1.69 -18.87
C ARG A 166 -17.48 -0.16 -18.86
N LYS A 167 -16.85 0.44 -17.84
CA LYS A 167 -16.66 1.89 -17.70
C LYS A 167 -15.18 2.30 -17.62
N ARG A 168 -14.25 1.45 -18.04
CA ARG A 168 -12.84 1.83 -18.11
C ARG A 168 -12.67 2.94 -19.14
N VAL A 169 -12.32 4.13 -18.67
CA VAL A 169 -11.92 5.22 -19.55
C VAL A 169 -10.49 4.90 -20.01
N PRO A 170 -10.16 5.06 -21.30
CA PRO A 170 -8.78 4.97 -21.74
C PRO A 170 -7.89 5.90 -20.92
N GLY A 171 -6.96 5.35 -20.12
CA GLY A 171 -6.04 6.12 -19.27
C GLY A 171 -6.15 5.87 -17.76
N ASP A 172 -7.07 5.02 -17.28
CA ASP A 172 -7.20 4.74 -15.85
C ASP A 172 -5.98 3.98 -15.29
N VAL A 173 -5.48 4.44 -14.13
CA VAL A 173 -4.40 3.81 -13.37
C VAL A 173 -5.00 2.99 -12.23
N LEU A 174 -4.67 1.70 -12.17
CA LEU A 174 -5.05 0.81 -11.06
C LEU A 174 -3.90 0.72 -10.06
N THR A 175 -4.15 1.16 -8.83
CA THR A 175 -3.15 1.17 -7.75
C THR A 175 -3.59 0.27 -6.61
N LYS A 176 -2.69 -0.60 -6.13
CA LYS A 176 -2.87 -1.40 -4.91
C LYS A 176 -1.57 -1.37 -4.09
N MET A 177 -1.66 -1.10 -2.79
CA MET A 177 -0.54 -1.25 -1.86
C MET A 177 -0.49 -2.69 -1.35
N VAL A 178 0.67 -3.34 -1.42
CA VAL A 178 0.81 -4.78 -1.20
C VAL A 178 2.18 -5.16 -0.63
N SER A 179 2.21 -6.30 0.05
CA SER A 179 3.43 -7.06 0.36
C SER A 179 4.00 -7.75 -0.89
N PHE A 180 5.20 -8.34 -0.81
CA PHE A 180 5.79 -9.06 -1.95
C PHE A 180 4.92 -10.25 -2.41
N ASP A 181 4.38 -11.03 -1.48
CA ASP A 181 3.53 -12.19 -1.80
C ASP A 181 2.29 -11.77 -2.59
N ARG A 182 1.59 -10.74 -2.08
CA ARG A 182 0.37 -10.25 -2.73
C ARG A 182 0.66 -9.55 -4.05
N MET A 183 1.81 -8.88 -4.18
CA MET A 183 2.26 -8.32 -5.45
C MET A 183 2.34 -9.40 -6.53
N LEU A 184 2.92 -10.57 -6.24
CA LEU A 184 3.04 -11.66 -7.21
C LEU A 184 1.67 -12.19 -7.66
N GLU A 185 0.72 -12.32 -6.74
CA GLU A 185 -0.66 -12.71 -7.07
C GLU A 185 -1.34 -11.65 -7.94
N LEU A 186 -1.17 -10.37 -7.64
CA LEU A 186 -1.73 -9.28 -8.44
C LEU A 186 -1.15 -9.25 -9.85
N LEU A 187 0.15 -9.48 -10.01
CA LEU A 187 0.77 -9.53 -11.35
C LEU A 187 0.20 -10.70 -12.18
N GLU A 188 -0.17 -11.81 -11.56
CA GLU A 188 -0.91 -12.89 -12.23
C GLU A 188 -2.32 -12.45 -12.63
N GLU A 189 -3.08 -11.86 -11.69
CA GLU A 189 -4.42 -11.31 -11.93
C GLU A 189 -4.41 -10.22 -13.03
N TRP A 190 -3.34 -9.44 -13.11
CA TRP A 190 -3.20 -8.26 -13.98
C TRP A 190 -2.38 -8.53 -15.25
N SER A 191 -2.20 -9.79 -15.61
CA SER A 191 -1.51 -10.26 -16.83
C SER A 191 -2.03 -9.67 -18.15
N LEU A 192 -3.24 -9.12 -18.16
CA LEU A 192 -3.83 -8.47 -19.35
C LEU A 192 -3.55 -6.95 -19.42
N LEU A 193 -3.03 -6.34 -18.35
CA LEU A 193 -2.69 -4.91 -18.36
C LEU A 193 -1.41 -4.70 -19.15
N ARG A 194 -1.41 -3.76 -20.11
CA ARG A 194 -0.24 -3.54 -20.98
C ARG A 194 0.98 -2.96 -20.27
N THR A 195 0.78 -2.19 -19.21
CA THR A 195 1.88 -1.56 -18.48
C THR A 195 1.73 -1.89 -17.01
N TRP A 196 2.80 -2.40 -16.42
CA TRP A 196 2.93 -2.59 -14.98
C TRP A 196 3.85 -1.52 -14.42
N VAL A 197 3.43 -0.90 -13.32
CA VAL A 197 4.29 -0.01 -12.52
C VAL A 197 4.43 -0.67 -11.16
N ILE A 198 5.63 -1.12 -10.84
CA ILE A 198 5.94 -1.75 -9.56
C ILE A 198 6.67 -0.73 -8.70
N VAL A 199 6.01 -0.26 -7.65
CA VAL A 199 6.69 0.41 -6.54
C VAL A 199 7.15 -0.67 -5.58
N TRP A 200 8.46 -0.77 -5.34
CA TRP A 200 8.98 -1.87 -4.53
C TRP A 200 8.44 -1.84 -3.08
N PRO A 201 7.92 -2.96 -2.56
CA PRO A 201 7.44 -3.04 -1.19
C PRO A 201 8.56 -2.79 -0.16
N LEU A 202 8.22 -2.12 0.94
CA LEU A 202 9.05 -2.01 2.14
C LEU A 202 8.97 -3.30 2.97
N ASP A 203 9.34 -4.42 2.37
CA ASP A 203 9.21 -5.77 2.94
C ASP A 203 10.47 -6.60 2.68
N LEU A 204 11.07 -7.16 3.74
CA LEU A 204 12.30 -7.96 3.66
C LEU A 204 12.04 -9.42 3.28
N LYS A 205 10.77 -9.84 3.20
CA LYS A 205 10.39 -11.25 2.97
C LYS A 205 10.53 -11.70 1.51
N MET A 206 11.44 -11.10 0.74
CA MET A 206 11.74 -11.51 -0.62
C MET A 206 12.81 -12.60 -0.60
N ASP A 207 12.42 -13.83 -0.93
CA ASP A 207 13.32 -14.98 -1.02
C ASP A 207 13.61 -15.36 -2.48
N GLU A 208 14.44 -16.39 -2.65
CA GLU A 208 14.84 -16.87 -3.97
C GLU A 208 13.66 -17.41 -4.80
N ASP A 209 12.69 -18.07 -4.16
CA ASP A 209 11.53 -18.65 -4.85
C ASP A 209 10.56 -17.56 -5.32
N LYS A 210 10.33 -16.54 -4.49
CA LYS A 210 9.57 -15.34 -4.86
C LYS A 210 10.26 -14.57 -5.98
N THR A 211 11.59 -14.48 -5.94
CA THR A 211 12.38 -13.86 -7.02
C THR A 211 12.22 -14.62 -8.33
N LYS A 212 12.32 -15.96 -8.31
CA LYS A 212 12.09 -16.79 -9.51
C LYS A 212 10.68 -16.63 -10.05
N ARG A 213 9.67 -16.59 -9.17
CA ARG A 213 8.27 -16.37 -9.56
C ARG A 213 8.09 -14.99 -10.21
N LEU A 214 8.62 -13.93 -9.61
CA LEU A 214 8.60 -12.58 -10.19
C LEU A 214 9.18 -12.56 -11.60
N LEU A 215 10.39 -13.08 -11.77
CA LEU A 215 11.08 -13.09 -13.06
C LEU A 215 10.29 -13.88 -14.11
N LYS A 216 9.63 -14.98 -13.73
CA LYS A 216 8.77 -15.76 -14.63
C LYS A 216 7.54 -14.96 -15.07
N LEU A 217 6.88 -14.26 -14.15
CA LEU A 217 5.70 -13.44 -14.45
C LEU A 217 6.07 -12.28 -15.36
N VAL A 218 7.13 -11.54 -15.01
CA VAL A 218 7.61 -10.42 -15.82
C VAL A 218 8.03 -10.90 -17.21
N ARG A 219 8.80 -12.00 -17.32
CA ARG A 219 9.19 -12.53 -18.64
C ARG A 219 7.97 -12.83 -19.51
N SER A 220 6.94 -13.47 -18.95
CA SER A 220 5.72 -13.80 -19.68
C SER A 220 4.98 -12.54 -20.15
N HIS A 221 4.97 -11.49 -19.30
CA HIS A 221 4.39 -10.18 -19.60
C HIS A 221 5.17 -9.42 -20.67
N LEU A 222 6.51 -9.43 -20.63
CA LEU A 222 7.34 -8.80 -21.66
C LEU A 222 7.16 -9.50 -23.02
N GLN A 223 7.11 -10.84 -23.03
CA GLN A 223 6.87 -11.65 -24.23
C GLN A 223 5.50 -11.39 -24.89
N SER A 224 4.49 -10.95 -24.12
CA SER A 224 3.19 -10.55 -24.66
C SER A 224 3.15 -9.10 -25.17
N GLY A 225 4.29 -8.40 -25.15
CA GLY A 225 4.42 -6.99 -25.57
C GLY A 225 4.11 -6.00 -24.44
N GLY A 226 4.05 -6.46 -23.20
CA GLY A 226 3.84 -5.63 -22.02
C GLY A 226 5.05 -4.77 -21.66
N LYS A 227 4.82 -3.68 -20.93
CA LYS A 227 5.87 -2.81 -20.38
C LYS A 227 5.93 -2.93 -18.88
N LEU A 228 7.12 -2.77 -18.31
CA LEU A 228 7.35 -2.75 -16.88
C LEU A 228 8.10 -1.47 -16.50
N VAL A 229 7.61 -0.78 -15.48
CA VAL A 229 8.31 0.32 -14.82
C VAL A 229 8.56 -0.08 -13.38
N THR A 230 9.80 0.04 -12.91
CA THR A 230 10.13 -0.18 -11.49
C THR A 230 10.47 1.14 -10.82
N VAL A 231 9.97 1.29 -9.59
CA VAL A 231 10.01 2.54 -8.82
C VAL A 231 10.43 2.21 -7.39
N TRP A 232 11.41 2.93 -6.86
CA TRP A 232 11.77 2.83 -5.46
C TRP A 232 10.85 3.76 -4.63
N PRO A 233 10.39 3.35 -3.44
CA PRO A 233 9.48 4.15 -2.64
C PRO A 233 10.17 5.45 -2.14
N PRO A 234 9.41 6.54 -1.93
CA PRO A 234 9.96 7.77 -1.37
C PRO A 234 10.59 7.54 0.01
N ILE A 235 11.75 8.14 0.25
CA ILE A 235 12.43 8.08 1.55
C ILE A 235 12.01 9.25 2.45
N ASN A 236 11.80 8.98 3.74
CA ASN A 236 11.56 9.96 4.79
C ASN A 236 12.24 9.53 6.09
N GLU A 237 12.22 10.39 7.12
CA GLU A 237 12.88 10.11 8.41
C GLU A 237 12.40 8.81 9.06
N LYS A 238 11.13 8.43 8.88
CA LYS A 238 10.53 7.25 9.50
C LYS A 238 10.95 5.96 8.82
N ASN A 239 10.94 5.92 7.48
CA ASN A 239 11.25 4.71 6.72
C ASN A 239 12.73 4.58 6.35
N ALA A 240 13.56 5.61 6.55
CA ALA A 240 14.96 5.62 6.13
C ALA A 240 15.80 4.41 6.59
N PRO A 241 15.69 3.89 7.84
CA PRO A 241 16.45 2.70 8.24
C PRO A 241 16.09 1.48 7.40
N LYS A 242 14.79 1.17 7.29
CA LYS A 242 14.26 0.02 6.51
C LYS A 242 14.52 0.17 5.02
N TRP A 243 14.42 1.40 4.49
CA TRP A 243 14.71 1.73 3.11
C TRP A 243 16.18 1.43 2.75
N LYS A 244 17.12 1.85 3.62
CA LYS A 244 18.55 1.60 3.42
C LYS A 244 18.92 0.12 3.50
N GLU A 245 18.18 -0.65 4.30
CA GLU A 245 18.35 -2.11 4.36
C GLU A 245 17.90 -2.79 3.05
N LEU A 246 16.88 -2.24 2.39
CA LEU A 246 16.25 -2.84 1.20
C LEU A 246 16.85 -2.38 -0.14
N MET A 247 17.62 -1.28 -0.16
CA MET A 247 18.11 -0.70 -1.42
C MET A 247 18.94 -1.69 -2.26
N ASP A 248 19.77 -2.52 -1.62
CA ASP A 248 20.59 -3.51 -2.32
C ASP A 248 19.73 -4.62 -2.93
N LEU A 249 18.66 -5.04 -2.23
CA LEU A 249 17.69 -5.99 -2.75
C LEU A 249 16.97 -5.42 -3.98
N TRP A 250 16.44 -4.19 -3.90
CA TRP A 250 15.74 -3.57 -5.03
C TRP A 250 16.66 -3.36 -6.23
N SER A 251 17.91 -2.95 -6.01
CA SER A 251 18.93 -2.84 -7.05
C SER A 251 19.22 -4.18 -7.73
N ALA A 252 19.30 -5.26 -6.94
CA ALA A 252 19.49 -6.61 -7.47
C ALA A 252 18.27 -7.10 -8.29
N LEU A 253 17.06 -6.79 -7.85
CA LEU A 253 15.82 -7.10 -8.57
C LEU A 253 15.74 -6.32 -9.88
N ASP A 254 15.98 -5.01 -9.85
CA ASP A 254 16.03 -4.15 -11.03
C ASP A 254 17.05 -4.66 -12.06
N SER A 255 18.25 -5.04 -11.60
CA SER A 255 19.28 -5.64 -12.44
C SER A 255 18.85 -6.99 -13.03
N ALA A 256 18.12 -7.81 -12.26
CA ALA A 256 17.63 -9.09 -12.74
C ALA A 256 16.52 -8.94 -13.79
N LEU A 257 15.68 -7.91 -13.67
CA LEU A 257 14.62 -7.59 -14.62
C LEU A 257 15.17 -7.02 -15.92
N GLU A 258 16.19 -6.18 -15.85
CA GLU A 258 16.90 -5.65 -17.02
C GLU A 258 17.57 -6.78 -17.83
N ARG A 259 18.14 -7.80 -17.16
CA ARG A 259 18.73 -8.96 -17.84
C ARG A 259 17.74 -9.83 -18.61
N ILE A 260 16.43 -9.74 -18.33
CA ILE A 260 15.39 -10.49 -19.04
C ILE A 260 14.63 -9.61 -20.04
N ASP A 261 15.02 -8.35 -20.19
CA ASP A 261 14.43 -7.42 -21.14
C ASP A 261 15.14 -7.47 -22.50
N ASP A 262 14.62 -8.33 -23.38
CA ASP A 262 15.13 -8.45 -24.75
C ASP A 262 14.59 -7.34 -25.69
N GLY A 263 13.67 -6.48 -25.21
CA GLY A 263 12.83 -5.61 -26.04
C GLY A 263 12.82 -4.12 -25.68
N ASN A 264 13.65 -3.67 -24.73
CA ASN A 264 13.62 -2.32 -24.15
C ASN A 264 12.23 -1.97 -23.59
N GLN A 265 11.64 -2.92 -22.87
CA GLN A 265 10.31 -2.84 -22.27
C GLN A 265 10.35 -2.63 -20.75
N VAL A 266 11.53 -2.69 -20.12
CA VAL A 266 11.76 -2.45 -18.69
C VAL A 266 12.37 -1.06 -18.47
N PHE A 267 11.74 -0.26 -17.61
CA PHE A 267 12.14 1.11 -17.30
C PHE A 267 12.36 1.24 -15.79
N LYS A 268 13.60 1.53 -15.37
CA LYS A 268 13.94 1.83 -13.98
C LYS A 268 13.83 3.34 -13.78
N THR A 269 13.11 3.78 -12.76
CA THR A 269 13.02 5.21 -12.42
C THR A 269 13.95 5.62 -11.29
N ALA A 270 14.48 4.64 -10.55
CA ALA A 270 15.33 4.89 -9.41
C ALA A 270 16.77 5.15 -9.85
N ASN A 271 17.38 6.15 -9.23
CA ASN A 271 18.78 6.47 -9.42
C ASN A 271 19.36 7.07 -8.13
N SER A 272 19.59 6.16 -7.19
CA SER A 272 20.10 6.45 -5.87
C SER A 272 21.39 5.66 -5.62
N ILE A 273 22.42 6.32 -5.08
CA ILE A 273 23.72 5.70 -4.78
C ILE A 273 24.18 6.05 -3.37
N THR A 274 24.90 5.12 -2.73
CA THR A 274 25.58 5.38 -1.46
C THR A 274 27.07 5.58 -1.70
N VAL A 275 27.59 6.74 -1.35
CA VAL A 275 29.02 7.06 -1.42
C VAL A 275 29.49 7.47 -0.03
N GLU A 276 30.47 6.75 0.52
CA GLU A 276 31.03 7.00 1.87
C GLU A 276 29.96 7.07 2.98
N GLY A 277 28.95 6.19 2.90
CA GLY A 277 27.84 6.14 3.86
C GLY A 277 26.80 7.26 3.71
N ARG A 278 26.95 8.13 2.70
CA ARG A 278 25.97 9.17 2.37
C ARG A 278 25.14 8.74 1.17
N LEU A 279 23.82 8.93 1.29
CA LEU A 279 22.86 8.64 0.22
C LEU A 279 22.76 9.86 -0.71
N TYR A 280 22.96 9.62 -1.99
CA TYR A 280 22.76 10.58 -3.07
C TYR A 280 21.58 10.10 -3.92
N ILE A 281 20.64 11.00 -4.21
CA ILE A 281 19.43 10.73 -4.98
C ILE A 281 19.44 11.69 -6.16
N GLU A 282 19.32 11.18 -7.38
CA GLU A 282 19.22 12.02 -8.57
C GLU A 282 18.01 12.97 -8.49
N ALA A 283 18.20 14.22 -8.87
CA ALA A 283 17.12 15.20 -8.91
C ALA A 283 16.00 14.74 -9.85
N GLY A 284 14.76 14.70 -9.33
CA GLY A 284 13.59 14.22 -10.09
C GLY A 284 13.31 12.73 -9.94
N SER A 285 14.20 11.98 -9.28
CA SER A 285 13.94 10.59 -8.92
C SER A 285 12.78 10.49 -7.90
N PRO A 286 11.88 9.50 -8.04
CA PRO A 286 10.75 9.32 -7.15
C PRO A 286 11.14 9.12 -5.68
N GLU A 287 12.34 8.61 -5.39
CA GLU A 287 12.87 8.43 -4.04
C GLU A 287 12.96 9.78 -3.28
N GLY A 288 13.31 10.85 -3.99
CA GLY A 288 13.41 12.21 -3.44
C GLY A 288 12.07 12.92 -3.28
N SER A 289 10.96 12.30 -3.72
CA SER A 289 9.64 12.92 -3.73
C SER A 289 8.92 12.91 -2.37
N GLY A 290 9.55 12.40 -1.30
CA GLY A 290 8.96 12.27 0.04
C GLY A 290 8.36 13.57 0.60
N GLN A 291 8.89 14.73 0.19
CA GLN A 291 8.36 16.05 0.54
C GLN A 291 6.91 16.30 0.09
N PHE A 292 6.42 15.61 -0.95
CA PHE A 292 5.06 15.76 -1.44
C PHE A 292 4.03 14.88 -0.70
N PHE A 293 4.50 13.93 0.12
CA PHE A 293 3.64 12.95 0.79
C PHE A 293 3.47 13.19 2.30
N THR A 294 4.16 14.20 2.86
CA THR A 294 3.94 14.61 4.24
C THR A 294 2.92 15.75 4.28
N SER A 295 1.98 15.71 5.23
CA SER A 295 0.92 16.72 5.41
C SER A 295 1.42 18.11 5.84
N HIS A 296 2.74 18.35 5.79
CA HIS A 296 3.36 19.65 5.98
C HIS A 296 3.52 20.34 4.62
N VAL A 297 2.40 20.82 4.07
CA VAL A 297 2.44 21.87 3.05
C VAL A 297 2.90 23.14 3.76
N GLY A 298 4.22 23.35 3.85
CA GLY A 298 4.75 24.54 4.50
C GLY A 298 6.11 24.40 5.17
N ALA A 299 7.05 23.65 4.59
CA ALA A 299 8.48 23.94 4.72
C ALA A 299 9.17 23.10 3.65
N GLY A 300 9.76 23.76 2.65
CA GLY A 300 10.82 23.08 1.91
C GLY A 300 11.79 22.51 2.94
N VAL A 301 12.24 21.28 2.71
CA VAL A 301 13.46 20.78 3.34
C VAL A 301 14.59 21.11 2.37
N PRO A 302 15.17 22.33 2.39
CA PRO A 302 16.44 22.56 1.72
C PRO A 302 17.49 21.84 2.56
N LYS A 303 17.76 20.56 2.29
CA LYS A 303 18.99 19.85 2.72
C LYS A 303 19.13 18.38 2.26
N LEU A 304 18.49 17.92 1.19
CA LEU A 304 19.17 16.93 0.36
C LEU A 304 20.19 17.72 -0.44
N GLN A 305 21.46 17.54 -0.12
CA GLN A 305 22.57 18.23 -0.77
C GLN A 305 22.71 17.67 -2.19
N ILE A 306 21.86 18.16 -3.10
CA ILE A 306 21.98 17.96 -4.54
C ILE A 306 23.29 18.65 -4.93
N ARG A 307 24.31 17.85 -5.22
CA ARG A 307 25.47 18.30 -5.99
C ARG A 307 25.45 17.49 -7.27
N ASP A 308 25.26 18.20 -8.38
CA ASP A 308 25.34 17.66 -9.72
C ASP A 308 26.69 16.96 -9.89
N ILE A 309 26.68 15.70 -10.30
CA ILE A 309 27.87 15.04 -10.84
C ILE A 309 27.94 15.47 -12.30
N GLU A 310 28.51 16.65 -12.57
CA GLU A 310 28.97 16.96 -13.92
C GLU A 310 30.17 16.06 -14.22
N GLY A 311 30.03 15.26 -15.28
CA GLY A 311 30.98 14.22 -15.66
C GLY A 311 32.34 14.76 -16.05
N ASP A 312 33.38 14.21 -15.43
CA ASP A 312 34.74 14.27 -15.94
C ASP A 312 34.89 13.23 -17.06
N VAL A 313 34.68 13.66 -18.31
CA VAL A 313 35.10 12.91 -19.51
C VAL A 313 36.01 13.81 -20.36
N SER A 314 37.31 13.65 -20.09
CA SER A 314 38.42 13.59 -21.04
C SER A 314 38.45 14.57 -22.22
N ARG A 315 39.46 15.46 -22.21
CA ARG A 315 40.26 15.74 -23.42
C ARG A 315 41.75 15.81 -23.09
N GLY A 316 42.39 14.64 -23.17
CA GLY A 316 43.79 14.56 -23.56
C GLY A 316 43.91 14.85 -25.06
N GLY A 317 44.84 15.73 -25.41
CA GLY A 317 45.21 16.03 -26.79
C GLY A 317 46.49 16.86 -26.78
N GLY A 318 47.64 16.19 -26.87
CA GLY A 318 48.93 16.85 -27.00
C GLY A 318 49.21 17.33 -28.42
N HIS A 319 50.01 18.38 -28.54
CA HIS A 319 51.02 18.62 -29.60
C HIS A 319 51.91 19.78 -29.10
N VAL A 320 53.20 19.53 -28.83
CA VAL A 320 54.36 19.75 -29.72
C VAL A 320 54.43 21.19 -30.26
N SER A 321 55.19 22.04 -29.59
CA SER A 321 56.39 22.73 -30.10
C SER A 321 57.15 23.33 -28.93
#